data_AF-A0A9J7N9D3-F1
#
_entry.id   AF-A0A9J7N9D3-F1
#
_cell.length_a   1.000
_cell.length_b   1.000
_cell.length_c   1.000
_cell.angle_alpha   90.00
_cell.angle_beta   90.00
_cell.angle_gamma   90.00
#
_symmetry.space_group_name_H-M   'P 1'
#
loop_
_entity.id
_entity.type
_entity.pdbx_description
1 polymer ?
#
loop_
_entity_poly.entity_id
_entity_poly.type
_entity_poly.pdbx_seq_one_letter_code
_entity_poly.pdbx_strand_id
1 'polypeptide(L)'
;MKHLEQIKTTEAKDRRIALKVARVVQQEDRKKWNKKRPLQHNYGGQDGESDSGGDSDSDDEGDSEVDGMKAQEEGAKVILEKAAMPRNNKKAIGSSVISISRKSCVCGGTDHIRRSSKKCPQNPKRQKV
;
A
#
# COMPACT_ATOMS: atom_id res chain seq x y z
N MET A 1 8.11 -44.02 15.39
CA MET A 1 8.05 -43.44 14.03
C MET A 1 6.78 -42.64 13.77
N LYS A 2 5.57 -43.19 13.95
CA LYS A 2 4.30 -42.52 13.57
C LYS A 2 3.98 -41.18 14.28
N HIS A 3 4.40 -41.01 15.54
CA HIS A 3 4.13 -39.80 16.32
C HIS A 3 4.85 -38.55 15.78
N LEU A 4 6.09 -38.69 15.31
CA LEU A 4 6.86 -37.58 14.74
C LEU A 4 6.29 -37.12 13.39
N GLU A 5 5.74 -38.06 12.60
CA GLU A 5 5.04 -37.73 11.35
C GLU A 5 3.73 -36.98 11.61
N GLN A 6 2.99 -37.37 12.65
CA GLN A 6 1.79 -36.66 13.07
C GLN A 6 2.10 -35.22 13.51
N ILE A 7 3.15 -35.00 14.31
CA ILE A 7 3.58 -33.65 14.71
C ILE A 7 3.93 -32.77 13.50
N LYS A 8 4.67 -33.30 12.52
CA LYS A 8 4.97 -32.56 11.28
C LYS A 8 3.70 -32.13 10.54
N THR A 9 2.67 -32.98 10.55
CA THR A 9 1.39 -32.65 9.91
C THR A 9 0.57 -31.62 10.70
N THR A 10 0.63 -31.61 12.04
CA THR A 10 -0.03 -30.59 12.86
C THR A 10 0.67 -29.25 12.72
N GLU A 11 2.01 -29.22 12.80
CA GLU A 11 2.80 -28.00 12.55
C GLU A 11 2.53 -27.40 11.17
N ALA A 12 2.40 -28.24 10.13
CA ALA A 12 2.06 -27.78 8.79
C ALA A 12 0.65 -27.18 8.71
N LYS A 13 -0.31 -27.72 9.47
CA LYS A 13 -1.67 -27.16 9.60
C LYS A 13 -1.63 -25.83 10.34
N ASP A 14 -0.90 -25.73 11.44
CA ASP A 14 -0.77 -24.52 12.24
C ASP A 14 -0.12 -23.40 11.44
N ARG A 15 0.94 -23.70 10.68
CA ARG A 15 1.55 -22.75 9.73
C ARG A 15 0.55 -22.25 8.69
N ARG A 16 -0.30 -23.14 8.15
CA ARG A 16 -1.34 -22.75 7.18
C ARG A 16 -2.38 -21.84 7.82
N ILE A 17 -2.81 -22.13 9.05
CA ILE A 17 -3.76 -21.31 9.79
C ILE A 17 -3.14 -19.93 10.07
N ALA A 18 -1.91 -19.88 10.59
CA ALA A 18 -1.19 -18.64 10.84
C ALA A 18 -1.08 -17.75 9.59
N LEU A 19 -0.75 -18.33 8.44
CA LEU A 19 -0.70 -17.60 7.17
C LEU A 19 -2.08 -17.07 6.73
N LYS A 20 -3.16 -17.82 6.97
CA LYS A 20 -4.52 -17.35 6.69
C LYS A 20 -4.91 -16.19 7.59
N VAL A 21 -4.65 -16.31 8.89
CA VAL A 21 -4.91 -15.24 9.87
C VAL A 21 -4.11 -13.99 9.49
N ALA A 22 -2.81 -14.13 9.21
CA ALA A 22 -1.97 -13.01 8.78
C ALA A 22 -2.51 -12.32 7.51
N ARG A 23 -3.02 -13.10 6.54
CA ARG A 23 -3.65 -12.55 5.33
C ARG A 23 -4.91 -11.75 5.65
N VAL A 24 -5.77 -12.24 6.54
CA VAL A 24 -7.00 -11.54 6.93
C VAL A 24 -6.66 -10.23 7.64
N VAL A 25 -5.75 -10.28 8.62
CA VAL A 25 -5.29 -9.08 9.35
C VAL A 25 -4.72 -8.05 8.38
N GLN A 26 -3.85 -8.46 7.45
CA GLN A 26 -3.28 -7.56 6.45
C GLN A 26 -4.35 -6.92 5.55
N GLN A 27 -5.41 -7.65 5.21
CA GLN A 27 -6.53 -7.09 4.43
C GLN A 27 -7.31 -6.05 5.23
N GLU A 28 -7.57 -6.30 6.51
CA GLU A 28 -8.24 -5.34 7.40
C GLU A 28 -7.42 -4.08 7.61
N ASP A 29 -6.11 -4.22 7.86
CA ASP A 29 -5.20 -3.09 8.01
C ASP A 29 -5.16 -2.24 6.74
N ARG A 30 -5.16 -2.88 5.56
CA ARG A 30 -5.24 -2.17 4.27
C ARG A 30 -6.56 -1.42 4.12
N LYS A 31 -7.69 -2.03 4.51
CA LYS A 31 -9.00 -1.36 4.48
C LYS A 31 -9.02 -0.16 5.43
N LYS A 32 -8.55 -0.33 6.66
CA LYS A 32 -8.41 0.74 7.66
C LYS A 32 -7.52 1.86 7.15
N TRP A 33 -6.38 1.52 6.55
CA TRP A 33 -5.46 2.50 5.97
C TRP A 33 -6.09 3.26 4.80
N ASN A 34 -6.76 2.55 3.87
CA ASN A 34 -7.46 3.19 2.75
C ASN A 34 -8.55 4.15 3.22
N LYS A 35 -9.33 3.79 4.25
CA LYS A 35 -10.38 4.65 4.82
C LYS A 35 -9.81 5.89 5.50
N LYS A 36 -8.66 5.77 6.16
CA LYS A 36 -7.97 6.89 6.82
C LYS A 36 -7.14 7.73 5.85
N ARG A 37 -6.95 7.27 4.61
CA ARG A 37 -6.10 7.96 3.65
C ARG A 37 -6.80 9.22 3.18
N PRO A 38 -6.20 10.42 3.35
CA PRO A 38 -6.81 11.64 2.86
C PRO A 38 -6.89 11.56 1.33
N LEU A 39 -8.10 11.48 0.80
CA LEU A 39 -8.34 11.50 -0.63
C LEU A 39 -8.32 12.97 -1.07
N GLN A 40 -7.21 13.39 -1.68
CA GLN A 40 -7.13 14.70 -2.33
C GLN A 40 -8.02 14.65 -3.57
N HIS A 41 -9.20 15.25 -3.45
CA HIS A 41 -10.13 15.39 -4.54
C HIS A 41 -9.85 16.72 -5.25
N ASN A 42 -9.34 16.64 -6.47
CA ASN A 42 -9.09 17.81 -7.31
C ASN A 42 -10.24 17.97 -8.32
N TYR A 43 -11.48 18.09 -7.85
CA TYR A 43 -12.44 18.82 -8.67
C TYR A 43 -12.17 20.29 -8.45
N GLY A 44 -11.90 20.98 -9.56
CA GLY A 44 -11.71 22.42 -9.57
C GLY A 44 -12.83 23.09 -8.79
N GLY A 45 -12.45 24.01 -7.91
CA GLY A 45 -13.39 24.72 -7.05
C GLY A 45 -14.48 25.39 -7.88
N GLN A 46 -15.70 24.92 -7.69
CA GLN A 46 -16.92 25.67 -7.97
C GLN A 46 -17.94 25.15 -6.96
N ASP A 47 -18.12 25.95 -5.92
CA ASP A 47 -19.32 26.09 -5.12
C ASP A 47 -20.59 25.60 -5.84
N GLY A 48 -21.17 24.51 -5.32
CA GLY A 48 -22.46 23.96 -5.71
C GLY A 48 -23.10 23.33 -4.49
N GLU A 49 -23.95 24.11 -3.84
CA GLU A 49 -25.08 23.75 -2.97
C GLU A 49 -25.10 22.35 -2.34
N SER A 50 -25.02 22.33 -1.00
CA SER A 50 -25.33 21.18 -0.16
C SER A 50 -26.81 20.79 -0.29
N ASP A 51 -27.09 19.58 -0.77
CA ASP A 51 -28.38 18.93 -0.53
C ASP A 51 -28.16 17.64 0.26
N SER A 52 -28.29 17.78 1.59
CA SER A 52 -28.21 16.68 2.56
C SER A 52 -29.51 15.88 2.51
N GLY A 53 -29.53 14.79 1.75
CA GLY A 53 -30.61 13.80 1.74
C GLY A 53 -30.05 12.39 1.89
N GLY A 54 -29.70 12.00 3.11
CA GLY A 54 -29.20 10.67 3.44
C GLY A 54 -29.86 10.13 4.71
N ASP A 55 -31.07 9.61 4.52
CA ASP A 55 -31.78 8.64 5.36
C ASP A 55 -30.83 7.84 6.29
N SER A 56 -31.03 8.02 7.60
CA SER A 56 -30.31 7.30 8.66
C SER A 56 -31.28 6.35 9.33
N ASP A 57 -31.25 5.07 8.94
CA ASP A 57 -31.83 3.98 9.71
C ASP A 57 -30.69 3.24 10.41
N SER A 58 -30.53 3.52 11.71
CA SER A 58 -29.56 2.82 12.55
C SER A 58 -30.21 2.61 13.92
N ASP A 59 -30.78 1.43 14.10
CA ASP A 59 -31.25 0.90 15.39
C ASP A 59 -30.05 0.79 16.35
N ASP A 60 -30.02 1.70 17.34
CA ASP A 60 -29.09 1.72 18.46
C ASP A 60 -29.82 1.19 19.70
N GLU A 61 -29.66 -0.09 19.98
CA GLU A 61 -30.05 -0.71 21.25
C GLU A 61 -28.76 -1.02 22.01
N GLY A 62 -28.57 -0.27 23.11
CA GLY A 62 -27.38 -0.35 23.95
C GLY A 62 -27.31 -1.62 24.81
N ASP A 63 -26.08 -2.03 25.14
CA ASP A 63 -25.81 -2.89 26.29
C ASP A 63 -24.58 -2.39 27.03
N SER A 64 -24.69 -2.43 28.35
CA SER A 64 -23.97 -1.64 29.35
C SER A 64 -22.68 -2.30 29.87
N GLU A 65 -21.80 -1.44 30.39
CA GLU A 65 -20.94 -1.68 31.56
C GLU A 65 -19.74 -2.65 31.44
N VAL A 66 -18.51 -2.12 31.59
CA VAL A 66 -17.61 -2.43 32.73
C VAL A 66 -16.38 -1.51 32.70
N ASP A 67 -16.32 -0.62 33.69
CA ASP A 67 -15.12 0.12 34.09
C ASP A 67 -14.17 -0.86 34.81
N GLY A 68 -12.89 -0.91 34.43
CA GLY A 68 -11.96 -1.81 35.10
C GLY A 68 -10.54 -1.86 34.54
N MET A 69 -9.60 -1.40 35.35
CA MET A 69 -8.17 -1.75 35.37
C MET A 69 -7.21 -0.89 34.54
N LYS A 70 -7.12 0.37 34.97
CA LYS A 70 -5.91 1.20 34.87
C LYS A 70 -4.90 0.76 35.94
N ALA A 71 -4.00 -0.16 35.62
CA ALA A 71 -2.69 -0.29 36.29
C ALA A 71 -1.81 -1.30 35.54
N GLN A 72 -0.58 -0.88 35.20
CA GLN A 72 0.56 -1.63 34.62
C GLN A 72 0.92 -1.32 33.16
N GLU A 73 1.19 -0.04 32.84
CA GLU A 73 1.75 0.36 31.53
C GLU A 73 3.14 1.04 31.61
N GLU A 74 3.80 1.07 32.77
CA GLU A 74 5.05 1.85 32.93
C GLU A 74 6.34 1.00 32.98
N GLY A 75 6.25 -0.34 32.85
CA GLY A 75 7.43 -1.22 32.85
C GLY A 75 7.95 -1.64 31.47
N ALA A 76 7.15 -1.52 30.41
CA ALA A 76 7.44 -2.14 29.10
C ALA A 76 7.98 -1.16 28.03
N LYS A 77 7.99 0.15 28.29
CA LYS A 77 8.46 1.16 27.31
C LYS A 77 9.99 1.27 27.23
N VAL A 78 10.72 0.83 28.25
CA VAL A 78 12.19 1.01 28.32
C VAL A 78 12.97 -0.06 27.52
N ILE A 79 12.37 -1.20 27.16
CA ILE A 79 13.07 -2.27 26.43
C ILE A 79 12.90 -2.15 24.90
N LEU A 80 11.89 -1.41 24.41
CA LEU A 80 11.64 -1.29 22.97
C LEU A 80 12.52 -0.24 22.25
N GLU A 81 13.14 0.70 22.98
CA GLU A 81 14.00 1.72 22.36
C GLU A 81 15.41 1.20 21.98
N LYS A 82 15.87 0.10 22.60
CA LYS A 82 17.22 -0.45 22.35
C LYS A 82 17.32 -1.38 21.13
N ALA A 83 16.21 -1.68 20.46
CA ALA A 83 16.17 -2.46 19.23
C ALA A 83 15.84 -1.62 17.98
N ALA A 84 15.84 -0.29 18.09
CA ALA A 84 15.63 0.58 16.94
C ALA A 84 16.90 0.65 16.07
N MET A 85 16.86 -0.01 14.91
CA MET A 85 17.87 0.16 13.87
C MET A 85 18.01 1.64 13.49
N PRO A 86 19.23 2.15 13.20
CA PRO A 86 19.43 3.54 12.84
C PRO A 86 18.63 3.86 11.57
N ARG A 87 17.63 4.74 11.72
CA ARG A 87 16.94 5.38 10.60
C ARG A 87 17.96 6.21 9.85
N ASN A 88 18.51 5.64 8.78
CA ASN A 88 19.27 6.38 7.79
C ASN A 88 18.35 7.44 7.17
N ASN A 89 18.42 8.66 7.72
CA ASN A 89 17.85 9.87 7.17
C ASN A 89 18.52 10.19 5.84
N LYS A 90 18.16 9.47 4.78
CA LYS A 90 18.41 9.89 3.40
C LYS A 90 17.22 10.72 2.96
N LYS A 91 17.35 12.02 3.25
CA LYS A 91 16.82 13.19 2.54
C LYS A 91 15.57 12.92 1.68
N ALA A 92 14.45 13.44 2.16
CA ALA A 92 13.26 13.67 1.37
C ALA A 92 13.64 14.31 0.02
N ILE A 93 13.39 13.58 -1.07
CA ILE A 93 13.21 14.17 -2.39
C ILE A 93 11.86 13.65 -2.87
N GLY A 94 10.83 14.41 -2.52
CA GLY A 94 9.57 14.38 -3.23
C GLY A 94 9.83 14.82 -4.67
N SER A 95 9.86 13.84 -5.56
CA SER A 95 9.62 13.95 -6.99
C SER A 95 9.90 12.56 -7.52
N SER A 96 8.89 11.84 -7.98
CA SER A 96 9.13 10.68 -8.84
C SER A 96 9.73 11.21 -10.14
N VAL A 97 11.05 11.42 -10.14
CA VAL A 97 11.81 11.68 -11.36
C VAL A 97 11.64 10.41 -12.18
N ILE A 98 10.72 10.45 -13.15
CA ILE A 98 10.59 9.42 -14.16
C ILE A 98 11.95 9.40 -14.86
N SER A 99 12.78 8.42 -14.53
CA SER A 99 14.03 8.16 -15.21
C SER A 99 13.68 7.73 -16.63
N ILE A 100 13.46 8.69 -17.52
CA ILE A 100 13.32 8.45 -18.95
C ILE A 100 14.66 7.88 -19.39
N SER A 101 14.67 6.57 -19.60
CA SER A 101 15.83 5.83 -20.12
C SER A 101 16.37 6.59 -21.34
N ARG A 102 17.64 7.05 -21.26
CA ARG A 102 18.36 7.68 -22.37
C ARG A 102 18.76 6.64 -23.43
N LYS A 103 17.86 5.70 -23.72
CA LYS A 103 18.08 4.67 -24.72
C LYS A 103 18.10 5.36 -26.09
N SER A 104 19.22 5.26 -26.80
CA SER A 104 19.29 5.64 -28.21
C SER A 104 18.31 4.80 -29.02
N CYS A 105 17.80 5.36 -30.11
CA CYS A 105 16.99 4.58 -31.03
C CYS A 105 17.82 3.46 -31.66
N VAL A 106 17.15 2.40 -32.13
CA VAL A 106 17.73 1.32 -32.92
C VAL A 106 18.46 1.86 -34.18
N CYS A 107 18.06 3.01 -34.71
CA CYS A 107 18.76 3.65 -35.83
C CYS A 107 20.05 4.41 -35.43
N GLY A 108 20.47 4.34 -34.16
CA GLY A 108 21.67 5.02 -33.63
C GLY A 108 21.46 6.49 -33.25
N GLY A 109 20.31 7.10 -33.59
CA GLY A 109 20.01 8.49 -33.25
C GLY A 109 19.73 8.69 -31.76
N THR A 110 20.15 9.82 -31.21
CA THR A 110 19.89 10.26 -29.83
C THR A 110 18.68 11.19 -29.71
N ASP A 111 18.22 11.77 -30.82
CA ASP A 111 17.08 12.72 -30.87
C ASP A 111 15.70 12.07 -30.63
N HIS A 112 15.64 10.75 -30.61
CA HIS A 112 14.42 10.00 -30.38
C HIS A 112 14.74 8.62 -29.82
N ILE A 113 13.80 8.04 -29.08
CA ILE A 113 14.00 6.75 -28.40
C ILE A 113 13.47 5.58 -29.25
N ARG A 114 12.39 5.79 -30.01
CA ARG A 114 11.63 4.71 -30.67
C ARG A 114 11.72 4.76 -32.20
N ARG A 115 11.81 3.59 -32.84
CA ARG A 115 11.77 3.45 -34.32
C ARG A 115 10.48 3.98 -34.95
N SER A 116 9.38 3.96 -34.19
CA SER A 116 8.08 4.50 -34.62
C SER A 116 8.01 6.02 -34.62
N SER A 117 9.00 6.73 -34.06
CA SER A 117 9.00 8.18 -34.02
C SER A 117 9.10 8.78 -35.42
N LYS A 118 8.48 9.95 -35.65
CA LYS A 118 8.50 10.64 -36.95
C LYS A 118 9.92 11.04 -37.38
N LYS A 119 10.82 11.25 -36.42
CA LYS A 119 12.23 11.59 -36.64
C LYS A 119 13.11 10.37 -36.95
N CYS A 120 12.60 9.14 -36.79
CA CYS A 120 13.38 7.96 -37.10
C CYS A 120 13.47 7.76 -38.63
N PRO A 121 14.69 7.71 -39.21
CA PRO A 121 14.86 7.41 -40.64
C PRO A 121 14.41 5.99 -40.98
N GLN A 122 14.43 5.08 -40.00
CA GLN A 122 14.01 3.68 -40.14
C GLN A 122 12.52 3.45 -39.83
N ASN A 123 11.71 4.51 -39.78
CA ASN A 123 10.28 4.38 -39.45
C ASN A 123 9.51 3.73 -40.61
N PRO A 124 8.87 2.56 -40.42
CA PRO A 124 8.11 1.89 -41.48
C PRO A 124 6.94 2.73 -42.02
N LYS A 125 6.41 3.67 -41.23
CA LYS A 125 5.36 4.60 -41.69
C LYS A 125 5.88 5.66 -42.68
N ARG A 126 7.20 5.90 -42.74
CA ARG A 126 7.85 6.83 -43.70
C ARG A 126 8.49 6.11 -44.88
N GLN A 127 8.72 4.81 -44.78
CA GLN A 127 9.36 3.99 -45.82
C GLN A 127 8.36 3.39 -46.83
N LYS A 128 7.06 3.71 -46.71
CA LYS A 128 6.08 3.38 -47.75
C LYS A 128 6.27 4.35 -48.92
N VAL A 129 7.17 3.97 -49.83
CA VAL A 129 7.13 4.35 -51.25
C VAL A 129 6.46 3.19 -51.98
#